data_AF-A0A1D2N807-F1
#
_entry.id   AF-A0A1D2N807-F1
#
_cell.length_a   1.000
_cell.length_b   1.000
_cell.length_c   1.000
_cell.angle_alpha   90.00
_cell.angle_beta   90.00
_cell.angle_gamma   90.00
#
_symmetry.space_group_name_H-M   'P 1'
#
loop_
_entity.id
_entity.type
_entity.pdbx_description
1 polymer ?
#
loop_
_entity_poly.entity_id
_entity_poly.type
_entity_poly.pdbx_seq_one_letter_code
_entity_poly.pdbx_strand_id
1 'polypeptide(L)'
;METRDHVNLDEWLDVWGKLLETARALDDLPLWLQYFPKIIFQVINKSGSQKISKEELRAFYTMFLGIDFRVVNETLDSIYNAMTDKGKNPITYRLFKLCFANFLLGRYPHGPGQFLFGICSPQSLHCNFPIDYSAMNTPADDLEPYDPNRDKDHSRRSQKNA
;
A
#
# COMPACT_ATOMS: atom_id res chain seq x y z
N MET A 1 4.64 -32.99 26.97
CA MET A 1 4.69 -31.64 26.37
C MET A 1 3.54 -31.61 25.39
N GLU A 2 2.40 -31.03 25.77
CA GLU A 2 1.23 -30.96 24.89
C GLU A 2 1.55 -30.03 23.72
N THR A 3 1.66 -30.58 22.52
CA THR A 3 1.66 -29.80 21.28
C THR A 3 0.25 -29.31 21.05
N ARG A 4 0.00 -28.03 21.34
CA ARG A 4 -1.23 -27.37 20.92
C ARG A 4 -1.16 -27.17 19.40
N ASP A 5 -2.01 -27.87 18.67
CA ASP A 5 -2.06 -27.86 17.21
C ASP A 5 -2.85 -26.68 16.61
N HIS A 6 -3.29 -25.73 17.46
CA HIS A 6 -4.15 -24.63 17.06
C HIS A 6 -3.65 -23.33 17.69
N VAL A 7 -3.63 -22.26 16.89
CA VAL A 7 -3.33 -20.89 17.32
C VAL A 7 -4.63 -20.11 17.27
N ASN A 8 -5.00 -19.46 18.38
CA ASN A 8 -6.18 -18.62 18.41
C ASN A 8 -5.92 -17.25 17.75
N LEU A 9 -6.96 -16.49 17.41
CA LEU A 9 -6.81 -15.21 16.72
C LEU A 9 -5.94 -14.22 17.52
N ASP A 10 -6.12 -14.13 18.84
CA ASP A 10 -5.36 -13.22 19.69
C ASP A 10 -3.87 -13.58 19.72
N GLU A 11 -3.57 -14.88 19.83
CA GLU A 11 -2.19 -15.39 19.80
C GLU A 11 -1.53 -15.12 18.44
N TRP A 12 -2.30 -15.24 17.35
CA TRP A 12 -1.84 -14.91 16.01
C TRP A 12 -1.52 -13.42 15.89
N LEU A 13 -2.38 -12.54 16.39
CA LEU A 13 -2.17 -11.09 16.39
C LEU A 13 -0.94 -10.70 17.23
N ASP A 14 -0.73 -11.33 18.38
CA ASP A 14 0.46 -11.11 19.21
C ASP A 14 1.75 -11.49 18.48
N VAL A 15 1.74 -12.61 17.74
CA VAL A 15 2.88 -13.03 16.91
C VAL A 15 3.14 -12.01 15.81
N TRP A 16 2.10 -11.56 15.10
CA TRP A 16 2.24 -10.52 14.06
C TRP A 16 2.75 -9.20 14.61
N GLY A 17 2.28 -8.77 15.79
CA GLY A 17 2.75 -7.56 16.45
C GLY A 17 4.27 -7.59 16.68
N LYS A 18 4.79 -8.69 17.24
CA LYS A 18 6.22 -8.87 17.50
C LYS A 18 7.05 -8.99 16.21
N LEU A 19 6.52 -9.68 15.20
CA LEU A 19 7.20 -9.85 13.91
C LEU A 19 7.33 -8.53 13.16
N LEU A 20 6.26 -7.72 13.13
CA LEU A 20 6.24 -6.46 12.37
C LEU A 20 6.93 -5.30 13.11
N GLU A 21 7.10 -5.40 14.44
CA GLU A 21 7.86 -4.40 15.21
C GLU A 21 9.36 -4.41 14.83
N THR A 22 9.90 -5.59 14.56
CA THR A 22 11.33 -5.80 14.31
C THR A 22 11.69 -5.79 12.82
N ALA A 23 10.78 -6.26 11.96
CA ALA A 23 11.03 -6.37 10.53
C ALA A 23 11.03 -5.00 9.83
N ARG A 24 12.08 -4.73 9.05
CA ARG A 24 12.15 -3.56 8.16
C ARG A 24 12.07 -3.95 6.69
N ALA A 25 12.39 -5.20 6.37
CA ALA A 25 12.24 -5.79 5.05
C ALA A 25 11.53 -7.15 5.14
N LEU A 26 10.99 -7.61 4.01
CA LEU A 26 10.43 -8.97 3.91
C LEU A 26 11.46 -10.05 4.25
N ASP A 27 12.74 -9.80 4.01
CA ASP A 27 13.81 -10.77 4.22
C ASP A 27 14.16 -10.93 5.72
N ASP A 28 13.67 -10.04 6.58
CA ASP A 28 13.78 -10.15 8.05
C ASP A 28 12.70 -11.06 8.66
N LEU A 29 11.66 -11.41 7.88
CA LEU A 29 10.55 -12.22 8.35
C LEU A 29 10.88 -13.72 8.31
N PRO A 30 10.13 -14.57 9.05
CA PRO A 30 10.33 -16.02 9.00
C PRO A 30 10.27 -16.59 7.58
N LEU A 31 11.07 -17.62 7.30
CA LEU A 31 11.18 -18.23 5.98
C LEU A 31 9.82 -18.57 5.34
N TRP A 32 8.89 -19.14 6.11
CA TRP A 32 7.56 -19.50 5.60
C TRP A 32 6.83 -18.27 5.02
N LEU A 33 7.00 -17.10 5.64
CA LEU A 33 6.39 -15.85 5.20
C LEU A 33 7.14 -15.22 4.02
N GLN A 34 8.44 -15.47 3.88
CA GLN A 34 9.21 -15.09 2.70
C GLN A 34 8.77 -15.87 1.44
N TYR A 35 8.42 -17.15 1.61
CA TYR A 35 7.93 -18.00 0.50
C TYR A 35 6.46 -17.78 0.17
N PHE A 36 5.66 -17.33 1.14
CA PHE A 36 4.22 -17.16 0.97
C PHE A 36 3.81 -16.26 -0.22
N PRO A 37 4.44 -15.09 -0.48
CA PRO A 37 4.17 -14.29 -1.67
C PRO A 37 4.40 -15.04 -2.98
N LYS A 38 5.39 -15.95 -3.01
CA LYS A 38 5.70 -16.75 -4.20
C LYS A 38 4.59 -17.76 -4.47
N ILE A 39 4.07 -18.39 -3.42
CA ILE A 39 2.96 -19.33 -3.52
C ILE A 39 1.71 -18.61 -4.03
N ILE A 40 1.34 -17.47 -3.42
CA ILE A 40 0.17 -16.69 -3.87
C ILE A 40 0.35 -16.26 -5.32
N PHE A 41 1.52 -15.74 -5.69
CA PHE A 41 1.79 -15.35 -7.07
C PHE A 41 1.57 -16.49 -8.06
N GLN A 42 2.00 -17.71 -7.72
CA GLN A 42 1.79 -18.90 -8.55
C GLN A 42 0.32 -19.32 -8.62
N VAL A 43 -0.43 -19.19 -7.52
CA VAL A 43 -1.88 -19.47 -7.48
C VAL A 43 -2.65 -18.51 -8.39
N ILE A 44 -2.25 -17.24 -8.44
CA ILE A 44 -2.87 -16.24 -9.31
C ILE A 44 -2.46 -16.45 -10.78
N ASN A 45 -1.16 -16.60 -11.05
CA ASN A 45 -0.60 -16.80 -12.38
C ASN A 45 -0.79 -18.24 -12.88
N LYS A 46 -2.06 -18.61 -13.12
CA LYS A 46 -2.45 -19.93 -13.64
C LYS A 46 -1.89 -20.21 -15.02
N SER A 47 -1.66 -19.18 -15.83
CA SER A 47 -1.08 -19.29 -17.17
C SER A 47 0.42 -19.62 -17.17
N GLY A 48 1.12 -19.40 -16.05
CA GLY A 48 2.57 -19.57 -15.97
C GLY A 48 3.38 -18.49 -16.72
N SER A 49 2.74 -17.42 -17.18
CA SER A 49 3.32 -16.39 -18.05
C SER A 49 4.33 -15.44 -17.36
N GLN A 50 4.65 -15.69 -16.08
CA GLN A 50 5.48 -14.88 -15.18
C GLN A 50 4.95 -13.45 -14.93
N LYS A 51 3.73 -13.15 -15.40
CA LYS A 51 3.04 -11.87 -15.23
C LYS A 51 1.58 -12.17 -14.89
N ILE A 52 1.01 -11.44 -13.95
CA ILE A 52 -0.41 -11.59 -13.63
C ILE A 52 -1.22 -10.75 -14.62
N SER A 53 -2.13 -11.40 -15.35
CA SER A 53 -3.10 -10.69 -16.19
C SER A 53 -4.27 -10.14 -15.39
N LYS A 54 -5.01 -9.22 -16.00
CA LYS A 54 -6.22 -8.65 -15.41
C LYS A 54 -7.30 -9.72 -15.18
N GLU A 55 -7.42 -10.68 -16.09
CA GLU A 55 -8.36 -11.80 -16.03
C GLU A 55 -7.98 -12.78 -14.91
N GLU A 56 -6.69 -13.07 -14.74
CA GLU A 56 -6.18 -13.91 -13.66
C GLU A 56 -6.43 -13.26 -12.29
N LEU A 57 -6.20 -11.95 -12.19
CA LEU A 57 -6.49 -11.17 -10.99
C LEU A 57 -7.99 -11.16 -10.66
N ARG A 58 -8.85 -10.99 -11.67
CA ARG A 58 -10.30 -11.09 -11.51
C ARG A 58 -10.71 -12.45 -10.97
N ALA A 59 -10.20 -13.52 -11.57
CA ALA A 59 -10.49 -14.88 -11.14
C ALA A 59 -10.01 -15.14 -9.71
N PHE A 60 -8.88 -14.57 -9.31
CA PHE A 60 -8.41 -14.64 -7.92
C PHE A 60 -9.39 -13.95 -6.96
N TYR A 61 -9.80 -12.71 -7.23
CA TYR A 61 -10.72 -12.01 -6.34
C TYR A 61 -12.10 -12.67 -6.23
N THR A 62 -12.63 -13.22 -7.32
CA THR A 62 -13.96 -13.85 -7.30
C THR A 62 -13.92 -15.28 -6.77
N MET A 63 -12.93 -16.09 -7.16
CA MET A 63 -12.90 -17.51 -6.78
C MET A 63 -12.17 -17.77 -5.47
N PHE A 64 -11.12 -17.00 -5.15
CA PHE A 64 -10.30 -17.23 -3.96
C PHE A 64 -10.76 -16.37 -2.78
N LEU A 65 -11.10 -15.10 -3.03
CA LEU A 65 -11.56 -14.18 -1.97
C LEU A 65 -13.09 -14.13 -1.84
N GLY A 66 -13.83 -14.70 -2.79
CA GLY A 66 -15.30 -14.73 -2.74
C GLY A 66 -15.96 -13.36 -2.91
N ILE A 67 -15.26 -12.38 -3.51
CA ILE A 67 -15.82 -11.05 -3.74
C ILE A 67 -16.82 -11.11 -4.90
N ASP A 68 -17.93 -10.37 -4.78
CA ASP A 68 -18.96 -10.30 -5.81
C ASP A 68 -18.39 -9.87 -7.17
N PHE A 69 -18.76 -10.60 -8.22
CA PHE A 69 -18.25 -10.38 -9.57
C PHE A 69 -18.51 -8.96 -10.09
N ARG A 70 -19.65 -8.34 -9.76
CA ARG A 70 -20.00 -7.00 -10.23
C ARG A 70 -19.06 -5.96 -9.62
N VAL A 71 -18.85 -6.03 -8.32
CA VAL A 71 -17.94 -5.13 -7.59
C VAL A 71 -16.51 -5.29 -8.11
N VAL A 72 -16.05 -6.52 -8.32
CA VAL A 72 -14.73 -6.76 -8.91
C VAL A 72 -14.65 -6.13 -10.29
N ASN A 73 -15.62 -6.35 -11.17
CA ASN A 73 -15.55 -5.88 -12.55
C ASN A 73 -15.55 -4.34 -12.66
N GLU A 74 -16.27 -3.64 -11.78
CA GLU A 74 -16.28 -2.17 -11.73
C GLU A 74 -14.95 -1.57 -11.25
N THR A 75 -14.24 -2.29 -10.38
CA THR A 75 -13.07 -1.76 -9.66
C THR A 75 -11.74 -2.29 -10.14
N LEU A 76 -11.74 -3.45 -10.82
CA LEU A 76 -10.56 -4.15 -11.32
C LEU A 76 -9.70 -3.27 -12.23
N ASP A 77 -10.32 -2.42 -13.04
CA ASP A 77 -9.61 -1.49 -13.93
C ASP A 77 -8.80 -0.48 -13.14
N SER A 78 -9.42 0.10 -12.11
CA SER A 78 -8.77 1.05 -11.20
C SER A 78 -7.63 0.36 -10.44
N ILE A 79 -7.89 -0.83 -9.90
CA ILE A 79 -6.92 -1.63 -9.14
C ILE A 79 -5.72 -2.01 -10.02
N TYR A 80 -5.97 -2.55 -11.21
CA TYR A 80 -4.92 -2.98 -12.13
C TYR A 80 -4.09 -1.78 -12.59
N ASN A 81 -4.73 -0.65 -12.89
CA ASN A 81 -4.02 0.59 -13.23
C ASN A 81 -3.20 1.13 -12.06
N ALA A 82 -3.71 1.05 -10.83
CA ALA A 82 -2.99 1.49 -9.63
C ALA A 82 -1.76 0.60 -9.35
N MET A 83 -1.89 -0.72 -9.52
CA MET A 83 -0.75 -1.63 -9.35
C MET A 83 0.29 -1.52 -10.47
N THR A 84 -0.14 -1.27 -11.70
CA THR A 84 0.74 -1.26 -12.88
C THR A 84 1.28 0.13 -13.26
N ASP A 85 0.98 1.16 -12.47
CA ASP A 85 1.21 2.58 -12.82
C ASP A 85 0.69 2.89 -14.24
N LYS A 86 -0.61 2.64 -14.45
CA LYS A 86 -1.31 2.79 -15.75
C LYS A 86 -0.71 1.95 -16.88
N GLY A 87 -0.30 0.72 -16.55
CA GLY A 87 0.24 -0.24 -17.53
C GLY A 87 1.72 -0.09 -17.87
N LYS A 88 2.45 0.84 -17.24
CA LYS A 88 3.91 0.99 -17.46
C LYS A 88 4.69 -0.21 -16.94
N ASN A 89 4.24 -0.79 -15.83
CA ASN A 89 4.92 -1.90 -15.17
C ASN A 89 3.99 -3.11 -15.08
N PRO A 90 4.29 -4.24 -15.75
CA PRO A 90 3.49 -5.45 -15.60
C PRO A 90 3.63 -6.01 -14.18
N ILE A 91 2.57 -6.69 -13.71
CA ILE A 91 2.55 -7.35 -12.40
C ILE A 91 3.40 -8.63 -12.44
N THR A 92 4.72 -8.43 -12.38
CA THR A 92 5.71 -9.50 -12.23
C THR A 92 5.82 -9.90 -10.76
N TYR A 93 6.46 -11.04 -10.49
CA TYR A 93 6.71 -11.47 -9.11
C TYR A 93 7.44 -10.40 -8.27
N ARG A 94 8.35 -9.62 -8.87
CA ARG A 94 9.04 -8.52 -8.18
C ARG A 94 8.06 -7.43 -7.73
N LEU A 95 7.16 -7.00 -8.61
CA LEU A 95 6.15 -6.00 -8.29
C LEU A 95 5.17 -6.55 -7.25
N PHE A 96 4.75 -7.81 -7.40
CA PHE A 96 3.90 -8.51 -6.44
C PHE A 96 4.54 -8.60 -5.05
N LYS A 97 5.84 -8.94 -4.96
CA LYS A 97 6.61 -8.95 -3.69
C LYS A 97 6.61 -7.56 -3.04
N LEU A 98 6.72 -6.47 -3.81
CA LEU A 98 6.64 -5.11 -3.30
C LEU A 98 5.24 -4.76 -2.78
N CYS A 99 4.18 -5.12 -3.52
CA CYS A 99 2.81 -4.95 -3.06
C CYS A 99 2.58 -5.74 -1.75
N PHE A 100 3.09 -6.96 -1.65
CA PHE A 100 2.99 -7.77 -0.44
C PHE A 100 3.77 -7.18 0.74
N ALA A 101 4.98 -6.68 0.51
CA ALA A 101 5.76 -5.96 1.53
C ALA A 101 4.99 -4.72 2.02
N ASN A 102 4.39 -3.98 1.09
CA ASN A 102 3.59 -2.80 1.40
C ASN A 102 2.30 -3.15 2.14
N PHE A 103 1.69 -4.31 1.87
CA PHE A 103 0.54 -4.79 2.62
C PHE A 103 0.89 -5.07 4.09
N LEU A 104 2.05 -5.69 4.36
CA LEU A 104 2.46 -6.04 5.72
C LEU A 104 3.08 -4.89 6.52
N LEU A 105 3.94 -4.10 5.87
CA LEU A 105 4.76 -3.07 6.52
C LEU A 105 4.23 -1.65 6.25
N GLY A 106 3.26 -1.50 5.36
CA GLY A 106 2.70 -0.21 4.99
C GLY A 106 1.97 0.42 6.16
N ARG A 107 2.48 1.57 6.61
CA ARG A 107 1.83 2.39 7.65
C ARG A 107 0.75 3.32 7.09
N TYR A 108 0.65 3.43 5.76
CA TYR A 108 -0.25 4.35 5.08
C TYR A 108 -1.20 3.60 4.14
N PRO A 109 -2.49 4.00 4.09
CA PRO A 109 -3.53 3.23 3.41
C PRO A 109 -3.47 3.30 1.87
N HIS A 110 -2.67 4.19 1.26
CA HIS A 110 -2.71 4.44 -0.18
C HIS A 110 -1.63 3.71 -1.00
N GLY A 111 -0.87 2.81 -0.37
CA GLY A 111 0.12 2.03 -1.09
C GLY A 111 -0.51 0.98 -2.01
N PRO A 112 0.23 0.46 -3.01
CA PRO A 112 -0.28 -0.55 -3.94
C PRO A 112 -0.57 -1.90 -3.25
N GLY A 113 -0.06 -2.12 -2.04
CA GLY A 113 -0.35 -3.30 -1.22
C GLY A 113 -1.80 -3.39 -0.75
N GLN A 114 -2.51 -2.26 -0.67
CA GLN A 114 -3.92 -2.25 -0.25
C GLN A 114 -4.81 -3.11 -1.16
N PHE A 115 -4.39 -3.31 -2.41
CA PHE A 115 -5.17 -4.03 -3.40
C PHE A 115 -4.83 -5.52 -3.46
N LEU A 116 -3.81 -5.99 -2.74
CA LEU A 116 -3.31 -7.37 -2.86
C LEU A 116 -4.40 -8.41 -2.59
N PHE A 117 -5.24 -8.18 -1.59
CA PHE A 117 -6.37 -9.03 -1.22
C PHE A 117 -7.72 -8.35 -1.51
N GLY A 118 -7.80 -7.57 -2.59
CA GLY A 118 -9.01 -6.88 -3.01
C GLY A 118 -9.19 -5.52 -2.34
N ILE A 119 -10.41 -4.98 -2.39
CA ILE A 119 -10.71 -3.64 -1.85
C ILE A 119 -11.04 -3.77 -0.37
N CYS A 120 -10.18 -3.21 0.50
CA CYS A 120 -10.41 -3.26 1.94
C CYS A 120 -11.58 -2.37 2.42
N SER A 121 -12.01 -1.36 1.67
CA SER A 121 -13.30 -0.63 1.83
C SER A 121 -13.28 0.55 0.84
N PRO A 122 -14.41 1.00 0.27
CA PRO A 122 -14.45 2.27 -0.44
C PRO A 122 -13.99 3.47 0.42
N GLN A 123 -14.03 3.36 1.75
CA GLN A 123 -13.50 4.36 2.68
C GLN A 123 -11.96 4.38 2.73
N SER A 124 -11.26 3.29 2.36
CA SER A 124 -9.79 3.28 2.29
C SER A 124 -9.23 4.11 1.12
N LEU A 125 -10.10 4.52 0.19
CA LEU A 125 -9.79 5.48 -0.86
C LEU A 125 -9.76 6.93 -0.32
N HIS A 126 -10.26 7.18 0.89
CA HIS A 126 -10.26 8.51 1.47
C HIS A 126 -8.87 8.82 2.05
N CYS A 127 -8.16 9.75 1.42
CA CYS A 127 -6.94 10.29 2.01
C CYS A 127 -7.31 11.17 3.19
N ASN A 128 -6.80 10.86 4.39
CA ASN A 128 -7.01 11.70 5.57
C ASN A 128 -6.33 13.08 5.43
N PHE A 129 -5.37 13.20 4.49
CA PHE A 129 -4.66 14.44 4.16
C PHE A 129 -4.61 14.61 2.63
N PRO A 130 -5.73 14.97 1.98
CA PRO A 130 -5.70 15.26 0.55
C PRO A 130 -4.70 16.40 0.31
N ILE A 131 -3.78 16.18 -0.63
CA ILE A 131 -2.83 17.23 -1.02
C ILE A 131 -3.65 18.31 -1.73
N ASP A 132 -3.73 19.48 -1.12
CA ASP A 132 -4.39 20.62 -1.72
C ASP A 132 -3.48 21.25 -2.77
N TYR A 133 -3.78 20.96 -4.03
CA TYR A 133 -3.07 21.53 -5.18
C TYR A 133 -3.56 22.93 -5.54
N SER A 134 -4.51 23.52 -4.80
CA SER A 134 -4.96 24.90 -5.01
C SER A 134 -3.79 25.90 -4.98
N ALA A 135 -2.81 25.68 -4.11
CA ALA A 135 -1.60 26.48 -3.99
C ALA A 135 -0.66 26.40 -5.22
N MET A 136 -0.82 25.40 -6.08
CA MET A 136 -0.06 25.32 -7.35
C MET A 136 -0.76 26.03 -8.51
N ASN A 137 -2.04 26.37 -8.33
CA ASN A 137 -2.83 27.13 -9.31
C ASN A 137 -2.94 28.61 -8.94
N THR A 138 -2.17 29.08 -7.95
CA THR A 138 -2.15 30.49 -7.56
C THR A 138 -1.75 31.32 -8.78
N PRO A 139 -2.62 32.26 -9.24
CA PRO A 139 -2.29 33.11 -10.37
C PRO A 139 -1.03 33.92 -10.05
N ALA A 140 -0.27 34.25 -11.10
CA ALA A 140 1.06 34.87 -10.93
C ALA A 140 1.04 36.19 -10.12
N ASP A 141 -0.11 36.87 -10.10
CA ASP A 141 -0.31 38.12 -9.36
C ASP A 141 -0.45 37.93 -7.84
N ASP A 142 -0.85 36.73 -7.39
CA ASP A 142 -1.03 36.37 -5.97
C ASP A 142 0.20 35.63 -5.39
N LEU A 143 1.25 35.42 -6.18
CA LEU A 143 2.51 34.85 -5.71
C LEU A 143 3.26 35.93 -4.91
N GLU A 144 3.30 35.80 -3.58
CA GLU A 144 4.16 36.66 -2.77
C GLU A 144 5.61 36.55 -3.28
N PRO A 145 6.27 37.66 -3.64
CA PRO A 145 7.66 37.65 -4.00
C PRO A 145 8.48 37.16 -2.81
N TYR A 146 9.26 36.11 -2.99
CA TYR A 146 10.18 35.65 -1.96
C TYR A 146 11.20 36.76 -1.66
N ASP A 147 11.09 37.36 -0.48
CA ASP A 147 12.05 38.33 0.04
C ASP A 147 12.92 37.66 1.14
N PRO A 148 14.19 37.34 0.83
CA PRO A 148 15.09 36.67 1.77
C PRO A 148 15.47 37.53 3.00
N ASN A 149 15.08 38.81 3.06
CA ASN A 149 15.33 39.66 4.22
C ASN A 149 14.14 39.73 5.20
N ARG A 150 12.94 39.31 4.80
CA ARG A 150 11.72 39.39 5.62
C ARG A 150 11.76 38.45 6.84
N ASP A 151 12.49 37.34 6.74
CA ASP A 151 12.72 36.40 7.86
C ASP A 151 13.63 36.97 8.96
N LYS A 152 14.49 37.94 8.65
CA LYS A 152 15.42 38.51 9.64
C LYS A 152 14.71 39.40 10.66
N ASP A 153 13.60 40.05 10.29
CA ASP A 153 12.87 40.94 11.20
C ASP A 153 12.02 40.20 12.24
N HIS A 154 11.55 39.00 11.94
CA HIS A 154 10.84 38.16 12.91
C HIS A 154 11.76 37.63 14.02
N SER A 155 13.05 37.41 13.72
CA SER A 155 14.03 36.96 14.72
C SER A 155 14.45 38.05 15.73
N ARG A 156 14.33 39.35 15.36
CA ARG A 156 14.74 40.48 16.21
C ARG A 156 13.70 40.92 17.22
N ARG A 157 12.42 40.52 17.06
CA ARG A 157 11.34 40.92 17.96
C ARG A 157 11.37 40.18 19.32
N SER A 158 12.06 39.04 19.41
CA SER A 158 12.19 38.25 20.64
C SER A 158 13.32 38.70 21.59
N GLN A 159 14.17 39.66 21.20
CA GLN A 159 15.33 40.08 22.02
C GLN A 159 15.16 41.42 22.76
N LYS A 160 13.97 42.06 22.72
CA LYS A 160 13.74 43.36 23.38
C LYS A 160 13.03 43.30 24.73
N ASN A 161 12.78 42.10 25.27
CA ASN A 161 12.23 41.92 26.61
C ASN A 161 13.18 41.03 27.44
N ALA A 162 14.27 41.62 27.93
CA ALA A 162 15.11 41.09 29.00
C ALA A 162 15.61 42.27 29.84
#